data_AF-A0A5N0EJ00-F1
#
_entry.id   AF-A0A5N0EJ00-F1
#
_cell.length_a   1.000
_cell.length_b   1.000
_cell.length_c   1.000
_cell.angle_alpha   90.00
_cell.angle_beta   90.00
_cell.angle_gamma   90.00
#
_symmetry.space_group_name_H-M   'P 1'
#
loop_
_entity.id
_entity.type
_entity.pdbx_description
1 polymer ?
#
loop_
_entity_poly.entity_id
_entity_poly.type
_entity_poly.pdbx_seq_one_letter_code
_entity_poly.pdbx_strand_id
1 'polypeptide(L)'
;MSIDGGARRPLLPDWHELSAALRLHTGDRPGDHLVIQLARALAQLHHTRRAQPERLVEIDCRRAEVVAVIDDWVAKQVPPRRGKDRPPESLGGTVDRMAAAQILADHLLMTAENVPEQRVHAAWSRLAALAIKWTDLAHDIESRRPRSIDRR
;
A
#
# COMPACT_ATOMS: atom_id res chain seq x y z
N MET A 1 -22.76 29.90 -8.79
CA MET A 1 -22.28 29.27 -10.03
C MET A 1 -20.78 29.04 -9.89
N SER A 2 -20.38 27.86 -9.37
CA SER A 2 -19.01 27.36 -9.46
C SER A 2 -19.11 25.95 -10.01
N ILE A 3 -18.54 25.81 -11.19
CA ILE A 3 -18.32 24.59 -11.94
C ILE A 3 -17.28 23.78 -11.17
N ASP A 4 -17.74 22.95 -10.24
CA ASP A 4 -16.92 21.86 -9.73
C ASP A 4 -16.93 20.77 -10.81
N GLY A 5 -16.02 20.93 -11.77
CA GLY A 5 -15.76 19.91 -12.78
C GLY A 5 -15.27 18.67 -12.03
N GLY A 6 -16.20 17.77 -11.71
CA GLY A 6 -15.97 16.59 -10.89
C GLY A 6 -14.82 15.75 -11.42
N ALA A 7 -13.61 16.05 -10.95
CA ALA A 7 -12.43 15.29 -11.25
C ALA A 7 -12.68 13.88 -10.71
N ARG A 8 -12.72 12.91 -11.61
CA ARG A 8 -12.94 11.50 -11.24
C ARG A 8 -11.93 11.13 -10.16
N ARG A 9 -12.40 10.72 -8.99
CA ARG A 9 -11.53 10.27 -7.90
C ARG A 9 -10.57 9.19 -8.44
N PRO A 10 -9.25 9.30 -8.17
CA PRO A 10 -8.28 8.28 -8.55
C PRO A 10 -8.75 6.89 -8.10
N LEU A 11 -8.46 5.88 -8.92
CA LEU A 11 -8.83 4.50 -8.57
C LEU A 11 -8.02 3.98 -7.38
N LEU A 12 -6.77 4.42 -7.23
CA LEU A 12 -5.89 4.04 -6.15
C LEU A 12 -5.53 5.25 -5.29
N PRO A 13 -5.33 5.06 -3.97
CA PRO A 13 -4.85 6.13 -3.13
C PRO A 13 -3.42 6.53 -3.52
N ASP A 14 -3.06 7.79 -3.25
CA ASP A 14 -1.68 8.23 -3.41
C ASP A 14 -0.78 7.66 -2.29
N TRP A 15 0.54 7.86 -2.43
CA TRP A 15 1.49 7.33 -1.46
C TRP A 15 1.41 8.01 -0.09
N HIS A 16 0.96 9.27 0.01
CA HIS A 16 0.77 9.96 1.29
C HIS A 16 -0.42 9.39 2.05
N GLU A 17 -1.52 9.11 1.35
CA GLU A 17 -2.70 8.45 1.94
C GLU A 17 -2.33 7.05 2.46
N LEU A 18 -1.59 6.26 1.67
CA LEU A 18 -1.01 5.00 2.14
C LEU A 18 -0.13 5.20 3.37
N SER A 19 0.79 6.16 3.31
CA SER A 19 1.73 6.44 4.39
C SER A 19 1.01 6.82 5.70
N ALA A 20 -0.10 7.57 5.62
CA ALA A 20 -0.96 7.88 6.77
C ALA A 20 -1.63 6.63 7.33
N ALA A 21 -2.12 5.73 6.47
CA ALA A 21 -2.73 4.47 6.89
C ALA A 21 -1.71 3.53 7.57
N LEU A 22 -0.49 3.46 7.03
CA LEU A 22 0.60 2.65 7.58
C LEU A 22 1.08 3.14 8.96
N ARG A 23 0.99 4.45 9.22
CA ARG A 23 1.18 5.05 10.55
C ARG A 23 -0.08 4.98 11.44
N LEU A 24 -1.12 4.28 11.00
CA LEU A 24 -2.39 4.12 11.72
C LEU A 24 -3.14 5.44 11.96
N HIS A 25 -2.92 6.47 11.13
CA HIS A 25 -3.65 7.74 11.22
C HIS A 25 -5.00 7.73 10.50
N THR A 26 -5.20 6.83 9.53
CA THR A 26 -6.42 6.70 8.71
C THR A 26 -6.76 5.22 8.45
N GLY A 27 -7.90 4.92 7.81
CA GLY A 27 -8.29 3.56 7.42
C GLY A 27 -9.09 2.79 8.46
N ASP A 28 -9.62 3.47 9.47
CA ASP A 28 -10.46 2.92 10.53
C ASP A 28 -11.96 3.23 10.36
N ARG A 29 -12.32 4.06 9.38
CA ARG A 29 -13.70 4.53 9.19
C ARG A 29 -14.44 3.73 8.13
N PRO A 30 -15.72 3.40 8.38
CA PRO A 30 -16.61 2.91 7.32
C PRO A 30 -16.67 3.93 6.17
N GLY A 31 -16.38 3.46 4.95
CA GLY A 31 -16.34 4.31 3.75
C GLY A 31 -14.95 4.79 3.33
N ASP A 32 -13.91 4.52 4.14
CA ASP A 32 -12.53 4.71 3.69
C ASP A 32 -12.23 3.82 2.47
N HIS A 33 -11.31 4.28 1.62
CA HIS A 33 -10.91 3.52 0.44
C HIS A 33 -10.42 2.12 0.85
N LEU A 34 -10.84 1.05 0.16
CA LEU A 34 -10.52 -0.32 0.55
C LEU A 34 -9.01 -0.56 0.75
N VAL A 35 -8.20 -0.07 -0.20
CA VAL A 35 -6.72 -0.18 -0.11
C VAL A 35 -6.15 0.53 1.13
N ILE A 36 -6.76 1.62 1.59
CA ILE A 36 -6.35 2.33 2.82
C ILE A 36 -6.66 1.47 4.05
N GLN A 37 -7.85 0.87 4.12
CA GLN A 37 -8.22 -0.04 5.21
C GLN A 37 -7.30 -1.27 5.27
N LEU A 38 -7.00 -1.88 4.11
CA LEU A 38 -6.13 -3.04 4.02
C LEU A 38 -4.66 -2.70 4.30
N ALA A 39 -4.18 -1.51 3.91
CA ALA A 39 -2.85 -1.01 4.29
C ALA A 39 -2.73 -0.85 5.81
N ARG A 40 -3.75 -0.27 6.47
CA ARG A 40 -3.82 -0.20 7.93
C ARG A 40 -3.77 -1.59 8.57
N ALA A 41 -4.52 -2.55 8.02
CA ALA A 41 -4.50 -3.93 8.52
C ALA A 41 -3.11 -4.58 8.36
N LEU A 42 -2.42 -4.36 7.25
CA LEU A 42 -1.03 -4.83 7.07
C LEU A 42 -0.08 -4.20 8.10
N ALA A 43 -0.20 -2.91 8.37
CA ALA A 43 0.60 -2.25 9.40
C ALA A 43 0.35 -2.85 10.80
N GLN A 44 -0.92 -3.11 11.15
CA GLN A 44 -1.27 -3.80 12.40
C GLN A 44 -0.63 -5.20 12.47
N LEU A 45 -0.70 -5.98 11.39
CA LEU A 45 -0.08 -7.30 11.33
C LEU A 45 1.44 -7.22 11.51
N HIS A 46 2.12 -6.24 10.91
CA HIS A 46 3.56 -6.03 11.12
C HIS A 46 3.90 -5.63 12.55
N HIS A 47 3.08 -4.81 13.21
CA HIS A 47 3.24 -4.53 14.63
C HIS A 47 3.09 -5.80 15.47
N THR A 48 2.02 -6.57 15.27
CA THR A 48 1.81 -7.84 15.98
C THR A 48 2.95 -8.82 15.73
N ARG A 49 3.44 -8.91 14.49
CA ARG A 49 4.57 -9.78 14.11
C ARG A 49 5.83 -9.50 14.93
N ARG A 50 6.09 -8.23 15.26
CA ARG A 50 7.24 -7.83 16.08
C ARG A 50 7.00 -8.06 17.57
N ALA A 51 5.75 -7.91 18.03
CA ALA A 51 5.38 -8.11 19.43
C ALA A 51 5.23 -9.60 19.81
N GLN A 52 4.87 -10.45 18.84
CA GLN A 52 4.50 -11.86 19.04
C GLN A 52 5.23 -12.77 18.02
N PRO A 53 6.56 -12.90 18.11
CA PRO A 53 7.35 -13.71 17.18
C PRO A 53 6.98 -15.20 17.18
N GLU A 54 6.35 -15.71 18.24
CA GLU A 54 5.84 -17.08 18.31
C GLU A 54 4.66 -17.35 17.36
N ARG A 55 3.97 -16.29 16.89
CA ARG A 55 2.83 -16.38 15.96
C ARG A 55 3.19 -16.07 14.50
N LEU A 56 4.47 -16.10 14.15
CA LEU A 56 4.97 -15.69 12.83
C LEU A 56 4.22 -16.35 11.66
N VAL A 57 3.99 -17.66 11.71
CA VAL A 57 3.34 -18.41 10.62
C VAL A 57 1.90 -17.92 10.42
N GLU A 58 1.12 -17.78 11.49
CA GLU A 58 -0.27 -17.32 11.43
C GLU A 58 -0.35 -15.89 10.87
N ILE A 59 0.52 -14.99 11.35
CA ILE A 59 0.55 -13.60 10.93
C ILE A 59 0.99 -13.48 9.45
N ASP A 60 1.98 -14.26 9.02
CA ASP A 60 2.45 -14.27 7.64
C ASP A 60 1.40 -14.85 6.68
N CYS A 61 0.64 -15.87 7.09
CA CYS A 61 -0.54 -16.33 6.36
C CYS A 61 -1.58 -15.21 6.22
N ARG A 62 -1.93 -14.52 7.32
CA ARG A 62 -2.91 -13.44 7.27
C ARG A 62 -2.45 -12.25 6.41
N ARG A 63 -1.15 -11.92 6.44
CA ARG A 63 -0.57 -10.92 5.54
C ARG A 63 -0.73 -11.31 4.08
N ALA A 64 -0.43 -12.56 3.73
CA ALA A 64 -0.59 -13.06 2.38
C ALA A 64 -2.05 -12.99 1.90
N GLU A 65 -3.02 -13.28 2.78
CA GLU A 65 -4.45 -13.12 2.47
C GLU A 65 -4.81 -11.66 2.18
N VAL A 66 -4.35 -10.70 3.00
CA VAL A 66 -4.62 -9.27 2.76
C VAL A 66 -3.99 -8.81 1.43
N VAL A 67 -2.77 -9.27 1.13
CA VAL A 67 -2.11 -9.00 -0.16
C VAL A 67 -2.97 -9.51 -1.32
N ALA A 68 -3.45 -10.75 -1.24
CA ALA A 68 -4.31 -11.34 -2.28
C ALA A 68 -5.61 -10.55 -2.46
N VAL A 69 -6.25 -10.09 -1.38
CA VAL A 69 -7.46 -9.27 -1.45
C VAL A 69 -7.22 -7.95 -2.19
N ILE A 70 -6.07 -7.29 -1.95
CA ILE A 70 -5.70 -6.06 -2.68
C ILE A 70 -5.53 -6.37 -4.18
N ASP A 71 -4.77 -7.40 -4.50
CA ASP A 71 -4.48 -7.76 -5.90
C ASP A 71 -5.75 -8.17 -6.66
N ASP A 72 -6.61 -8.98 -6.04
CA ASP A 72 -7.89 -9.40 -6.62
C ASP A 72 -8.85 -8.22 -6.81
N TRP A 73 -8.88 -7.28 -5.86
CA TRP A 73 -9.68 -6.08 -6.02
C TRP A 73 -9.18 -5.26 -7.21
N VAL A 74 -7.87 -5.00 -7.32
CA VAL A 74 -7.33 -4.24 -8.45
C VAL A 74 -7.60 -4.94 -9.78
N ALA A 75 -7.42 -6.26 -9.85
CA ALA A 75 -7.65 -7.04 -11.05
C ALA A 75 -9.10 -6.93 -11.58
N LYS A 76 -10.08 -6.66 -10.71
CA LYS A 76 -11.48 -6.42 -11.08
C LYS A 76 -11.72 -5.01 -11.63
N GLN A 77 -10.86 -4.05 -11.32
CA GLN A 77 -11.05 -2.64 -11.67
C GLN A 77 -10.44 -2.25 -13.02
N VAL A 78 -9.45 -3.01 -13.52
CA VAL A 78 -8.78 -2.74 -14.79
C VAL A 78 -8.81 -3.97 -15.70
N PRO A 79 -8.95 -3.79 -17.03
CA PRO A 79 -8.82 -4.89 -17.97
C PRO A 79 -7.45 -5.58 -17.82
N PRO A 80 -7.38 -6.90 -18.04
CA PRO A 80 -6.11 -7.62 -18.06
C PRO A 80 -5.18 -7.03 -19.14
N ARG A 81 -3.87 -7.02 -18.87
CA ARG A 81 -2.87 -6.61 -19.87
C ARG A 81 -3.00 -7.52 -21.09
N ARG A 82 -3.10 -6.93 -22.29
CA ARG A 82 -3.06 -7.67 -23.55
C ARG A 82 -1.59 -7.92 -23.90
N GLY A 83 -1.10 -9.15 -23.71
CA GLY A 83 0.27 -9.54 -24.08
C GLY A 83 0.84 -10.65 -23.20
N LYS A 84 1.93 -11.30 -23.66
CA LYS A 84 2.71 -12.32 -22.92
C LYS A 84 3.75 -11.69 -21.97
N ASP A 85 3.67 -10.39 -21.71
CA ASP A 85 4.67 -9.69 -20.92
C ASP A 85 4.51 -10.00 -19.43
N ARG A 86 5.66 -10.17 -18.77
CA ARG A 86 5.92 -10.34 -17.33
C ARG A 86 4.69 -10.22 -16.41
N PRO A 87 4.49 -11.17 -15.46
CA PRO A 87 3.42 -11.08 -14.47
C PRO A 87 3.36 -9.66 -13.87
N PRO A 88 2.17 -9.05 -13.81
CA PRO A 88 2.04 -7.71 -13.24
C PRO A 88 2.63 -7.72 -11.84
N GLU A 89 3.38 -6.68 -11.52
CA GLU A 89 3.88 -6.53 -10.16
C GLU A 89 2.70 -6.44 -9.18
N SER A 90 2.75 -7.23 -8.11
CA SER A 90 1.73 -7.26 -7.06
C SER A 90 1.66 -5.90 -6.36
N LEU A 91 0.49 -5.28 -6.41
CA LEU A 91 0.19 -4.02 -5.73
C LEU A 91 0.06 -4.29 -4.24
N GLY A 92 -0.64 -5.35 -3.85
CA GLY A 92 -0.74 -5.79 -2.46
C GLY A 92 0.63 -6.05 -1.85
N GLY A 93 1.51 -6.75 -2.58
CA GLY A 93 2.87 -7.02 -2.15
C GLY A 93 3.76 -5.76 -2.08
N THR A 94 3.43 -4.72 -2.85
CA THR A 94 4.11 -3.41 -2.70
C THR A 94 3.64 -2.71 -1.43
N VAL A 95 2.34 -2.69 -1.14
CA VAL A 95 1.79 -2.14 0.11
C VAL A 95 2.32 -2.88 1.34
N ASP A 96 2.39 -4.21 1.31
CA ASP A 96 2.94 -5.01 2.41
C ASP A 96 4.43 -4.73 2.65
N ARG A 97 5.22 -4.57 1.58
CA ARG A 97 6.62 -4.14 1.69
C ARG A 97 6.75 -2.71 2.24
N MET A 98 5.84 -1.80 1.89
CA MET A 98 5.80 -0.45 2.46
C MET A 98 5.49 -0.51 3.96
N ALA A 99 4.53 -1.33 4.38
CA ALA A 99 4.20 -1.54 5.78
C ALA A 99 5.42 -2.06 6.56
N ALA A 100 6.08 -3.10 6.05
CA ALA A 100 7.30 -3.64 6.67
C ALA A 100 8.40 -2.59 6.82
N ALA A 101 8.63 -1.78 5.77
CA ALA A 101 9.65 -0.74 5.77
C ALA A 101 9.31 0.41 6.74
N GLN A 102 8.05 0.84 6.80
CA GLN A 102 7.57 1.85 7.74
C GLN A 102 7.80 1.41 9.19
N ILE A 103 7.34 0.21 9.57
CA ILE A 103 7.50 -0.30 10.93
C ILE A 103 8.97 -0.50 11.30
N LEU A 104 9.81 -0.93 10.36
CA LEU A 104 11.24 -1.04 10.58
C LEU A 104 11.89 0.33 10.80
N ALA A 105 11.58 1.32 9.95
CA ALA A 105 12.13 2.67 10.05
C ALA A 105 11.73 3.34 11.37
N ASP A 106 10.44 3.25 11.75
CA ASP A 106 9.93 3.77 13.01
C ASP A 106 10.62 3.11 14.21
N HIS A 107 10.78 1.78 14.17
CA HIS A 107 11.47 1.07 15.25
C HIS A 107 12.93 1.51 15.39
N LEU A 108 13.69 1.55 14.29
CA LEU A 108 15.10 1.93 14.32
C LEU A 108 15.29 3.38 14.80
N LEU A 109 14.37 4.28 14.44
CA LEU A 109 14.36 5.66 14.92
C LEU A 109 14.12 5.73 16.44
N MET A 110 13.18 4.96 16.95
CA MET A 110 12.86 4.93 18.39
C MET A 110 13.94 4.23 19.24
N THR A 111 14.75 3.36 18.64
CA THR A 111 15.86 2.65 19.32
C THR A 111 17.24 3.21 18.98
N ALA A 112 17.31 4.41 18.40
CA ALA A 112 18.49 4.92 17.72
C ALA A 112 19.74 5.09 18.60
N GLU A 113 19.62 5.19 19.93
CA GLU A 113 20.77 5.31 20.84
C GLU A 113 21.83 4.22 20.66
N ASN A 114 21.43 3.04 20.15
CA ASN A 114 22.31 1.88 19.94
C ASN A 114 22.33 1.39 18.49
N VAL A 115 21.81 2.17 17.53
CA VAL A 115 21.70 1.76 16.12
C VAL A 115 22.60 2.64 15.24
N PRO A 116 23.44 2.05 14.36
CA PRO A 116 24.20 2.83 13.39
C PRO A 116 23.27 3.69 12.52
N GLU A 117 23.59 4.99 12.39
CA GLU A 117 22.84 5.96 11.58
C GLU A 117 22.57 5.44 10.16
N GLN A 118 23.53 4.73 9.57
CA GLN A 118 23.42 4.13 8.24
C GLN A 118 22.27 3.14 8.12
N ARG A 119 21.94 2.41 9.21
CA ARG A 119 20.79 1.48 9.23
C ARG A 119 19.46 2.24 9.26
N VAL A 120 19.39 3.32 10.03
CA VAL A 120 18.22 4.21 10.08
C VAL A 120 18.00 4.81 8.70
N HIS A 121 19.05 5.37 8.09
CA HIS A 121 19.01 5.94 6.74
C HIS A 121 18.56 4.90 5.71
N ALA A 122 19.16 3.70 5.70
CA ALA A 122 18.78 2.64 4.76
C ALA A 122 17.31 2.23 4.86
N ALA A 123 16.74 2.19 6.08
CA ALA A 123 15.33 1.89 6.27
C ALA A 123 14.41 2.98 5.68
N TRP A 124 14.73 4.25 5.91
CA TRP A 124 13.99 5.37 5.32
C TRP A 124 14.14 5.44 3.80
N SER A 125 15.35 5.24 3.26
CA SER A 125 15.58 5.16 1.81
C SER A 125 14.78 4.04 1.17
N ARG A 126 14.68 2.88 1.85
CA ARG A 126 13.88 1.75 1.38
C ARG A 126 12.39 2.09 1.31
N LEU A 127 11.85 2.77 2.32
CA LEU A 127 10.46 3.23 2.32
C LEU A 127 10.21 4.25 1.19
N ALA A 128 11.10 5.22 1.01
CA ALA A 128 10.99 6.21 -0.07
C ALA A 128 10.99 5.55 -1.46
N ALA A 129 11.88 4.58 -1.70
CA ALA A 129 11.90 3.83 -2.95
C ALA A 129 10.60 3.05 -3.21
N LEU A 130 9.95 2.54 -2.16
CA LEU A 130 8.65 1.88 -2.28
C LEU A 130 7.51 2.87 -2.55
N ALA A 131 7.54 4.07 -1.97
CA ALA A 131 6.56 5.11 -2.23
C ALA A 131 6.62 5.61 -3.69
N ILE A 132 7.83 5.79 -4.24
CA ILE A 132 8.03 6.11 -5.66
C ILE A 132 7.43 4.99 -6.51
N LYS A 133 7.78 3.75 -6.20
CA LYS A 133 7.26 2.59 -6.91
C LYS A 133 5.75 2.45 -6.87
N TRP A 134 5.13 2.71 -5.71
CA TRP A 134 3.67 2.75 -5.60
C TRP A 134 3.07 3.82 -6.52
N THR A 135 3.68 5.00 -6.55
CA THR A 135 3.24 6.10 -7.42
C THR A 135 3.25 5.68 -8.89
N ASP A 136 4.32 5.00 -9.34
CA ASP A 136 4.42 4.50 -10.71
C ASP A 136 3.35 3.43 -11.02
N LEU A 137 3.13 2.49 -10.09
CA LEU A 137 2.11 1.45 -10.25
C LEU A 137 0.70 2.03 -10.25
N ALA A 138 0.42 3.02 -9.39
CA ALA A 138 -0.86 3.70 -9.34
C ALA A 138 -1.13 4.46 -10.64
N HIS A 139 -0.12 5.13 -11.19
CA HIS A 139 -0.21 5.79 -12.49
C HIS A 139 -0.46 4.80 -13.64
N ASP A 140 0.24 3.66 -13.66
CA ASP A 140 0.03 2.60 -14.65
C ASP A 140 -1.37 1.97 -14.55
N ILE A 141 -1.96 1.91 -13.36
CA ILE A 141 -3.34 1.44 -13.17
C ILE A 141 -4.35 2.48 -13.67
N GLU A 142 -4.17 3.76 -13.33
CA GLU A 142 -5.09 4.81 -13.77
C GLU A 142 -5.07 4.97 -15.31
N SER A 143 -3.90 4.82 -15.95
CA SER A 143 -3.79 4.88 -17.42
C SER A 143 -4.56 3.76 -18.14
N ARG A 144 -4.77 2.63 -17.47
CA ARG A 144 -5.50 1.45 -17.99
C ARG A 144 -6.98 1.46 -17.63
N ARG A 145 -7.42 2.40 -16.81
CA ARG A 145 -8.81 2.48 -16.36
C ARG A 145 -9.73 2.74 -17.56
N PRO A 146 -10.83 1.96 -17.73
CA PRO A 146 -11.80 2.26 -18.77
C PRO A 146 -12.35 3.68 -18.59
N ARG A 147 -12.36 4.46 -19.68
CA ARG A 147 -13.12 5.70 -19.72
C ARG A 147 -14.60 5.33 -19.65
N SER A 148 -15.33 5.90 -18.70
CA SER A 148 -16.79 5.79 -18.72
C SER A 148 -17.29 6.45 -19.99
N ILE A 149 -17.78 5.65 -20.94
CA ILE A 149 -18.54 6.18 -22.07
C ILE A 149 -19.89 6.55 -21.47
N ASP A 150 -20.09 7.84 -21.26
CA ASP A 150 -21.36 8.39 -20.79
C ASP A 150 -22.43 8.04 -21.84
N ARG A 151 -23.33 7.11 -21.50
CA ARG A 151 -24.49 6.81 -22.35
C ARG A 151 -25.52 7.90 -22.09
N ARG A 152 -25.60 8.86 -23.03
CA ARG A 152 -26.73 9.77 -23.18
C ARG A 152 -28.05 9.01 -23.35
#